data_AF-A0A2X2DPV3-F1
#
_entry.id   AF-A0A2X2DPV3-F1
#
_cell.length_a   1.000
_cell.length_b   1.000
_cell.length_c   1.000
_cell.angle_alpha   90.00
_cell.angle_beta   90.00
_cell.angle_gamma   90.00
#
_symmetry.space_group_name_H-M   'P 1'
#
loop_
_entity.id
_entity.type
_entity.pdbx_description
1 polymer ?
#
loop_
_entity_poly.entity_id
_entity_poly.type
_entity_poly.pdbx_seq_one_letter_code
_entity_poly.pdbx_strand_id
1 'polypeptide(L)'
;MVFFFGVYRDNLSILIGESKIYKNFSGALDSAFDSLDRFTKSYTSGALGHELFMARTNISNNFDFETMELIYRAFTPGDDIYSECVKTHPILLIFEDDEIKKIEDKAINKSEAEELFNIWLEQKKNHIKADIDAKLIKYPNVKPCFLDFFLIPMTDVGEFKKSLYRAIHGIDYKDNK
;
A
#
# COMPACT_ATOMS: atom_id res chain seq x y z
N MET A 1 -8.23 0.32 -3.24
CA MET A 1 -8.09 -0.24 -1.87
C MET A 1 -8.21 -1.74 -1.97
N VAL A 2 -7.25 -2.48 -1.42
CA VAL A 2 -7.33 -3.95 -1.31
C VAL A 2 -7.82 -4.27 0.09
N PHE A 3 -8.79 -5.16 0.21
CA PHE A 3 -9.35 -5.55 1.51
C PHE A 3 -9.11 -7.04 1.71
N PHE A 4 -8.49 -7.40 2.83
CA PHE A 4 -8.35 -8.79 3.25
C PHE A 4 -8.80 -8.93 4.71
N PHE A 5 -9.53 -10.01 4.98
CA PHE A 5 -9.97 -10.38 6.31
C PHE A 5 -9.70 -11.86 6.53
N GLY A 6 -8.99 -12.20 7.60
CA GLY A 6 -8.58 -13.57 7.88
C GLY A 6 -7.46 -13.64 8.90
N VAL A 7 -6.83 -14.81 9.03
CA VAL A 7 -5.71 -15.00 9.96
C VAL A 7 -4.41 -14.51 9.32
N TYR A 8 -3.72 -13.58 9.97
CA TYR A 8 -2.39 -13.11 9.62
C TYR A 8 -1.50 -13.14 10.87
N ARG A 9 -0.33 -13.79 10.76
CA ARG A 9 0.59 -14.03 11.89
C ARG A 9 -0.12 -14.59 13.13
N ASP A 10 -0.90 -15.65 12.93
CA ASP A 10 -1.68 -16.35 13.98
C ASP A 10 -2.76 -15.51 14.69
N ASN A 11 -3.10 -14.32 14.17
CA ASN A 11 -4.11 -13.44 14.73
C ASN A 11 -5.21 -13.12 13.71
N LEU A 12 -6.46 -13.02 14.15
CA LEU A 12 -7.53 -12.46 13.32
C LEU A 12 -7.14 -11.03 12.93
N SER A 13 -7.14 -10.75 11.63
CA SER A 13 -6.58 -9.52 11.08
C SER A 13 -7.44 -8.94 9.98
N ILE A 14 -7.50 -7.62 9.98
CA ILE A 14 -8.00 -6.83 8.86
C ILE A 14 -6.78 -6.20 8.18
N LEU A 15 -6.67 -6.42 6.87
CA LEU A 15 -5.68 -5.82 5.99
C LEU A 15 -6.37 -4.81 5.07
N ILE A 16 -6.06 -3.53 5.23
CA ILE A 16 -6.54 -2.45 4.36
C ILE A 16 -5.35 -1.93 3.57
N GLY A 17 -5.27 -2.39 2.33
CA GLY A 17 -4.19 -2.12 1.42
C GLY A 17 -4.32 -0.80 0.68
N GLU A 18 -3.26 0.00 0.77
CA GLU A 18 -3.06 1.22 0.00
C GLU A 18 -2.04 0.98 -1.10
N SER A 19 -2.34 1.47 -2.31
CA SER A 19 -1.41 1.41 -3.45
C SER A 19 -1.26 2.80 -4.05
N LYS A 20 -0.02 3.29 -4.09
CA LYS A 20 0.32 4.63 -4.60
C LYS A 20 1.37 4.50 -5.70
N ILE A 21 1.07 5.12 -6.84
CA ILE A 21 1.95 5.16 -8.01
C ILE A 21 2.32 6.61 -8.32
N TYR A 22 3.54 7.01 -7.97
CA TYR A 22 4.03 8.40 -8.04
C TYR A 22 5.37 8.48 -8.77
N LYS A 23 5.72 9.67 -9.26
CA LYS A 23 7.04 9.89 -9.88
C LYS A 23 8.20 9.77 -8.88
N ASN A 24 7.99 10.08 -7.61
CA ASN A 24 9.06 10.00 -6.62
C ASN A 24 8.58 9.33 -5.33
N PHE A 25 9.53 8.76 -4.60
CA PHE A 25 9.28 8.03 -3.35
C PHE A 25 8.61 8.89 -2.28
N SER A 26 9.12 10.11 -2.02
CA SER A 26 8.55 11.00 -1.00
C SER A 26 7.08 11.31 -1.26
N GLY A 27 6.71 11.59 -2.52
CA GLY A 27 5.32 11.84 -2.89
C GLY A 27 4.43 10.61 -2.76
N ALA A 28 4.95 9.42 -3.08
CA ALA A 28 4.25 8.16 -2.84
C ALA A 28 3.98 7.96 -1.34
N LEU A 29 5.01 8.21 -0.52
CA LEU A 29 4.97 8.04 0.92
C LEU A 29 4.03 9.06 1.58
N ASP A 30 4.10 10.34 1.23
CA ASP A 30 3.19 11.38 1.72
C ASP A 30 1.74 11.05 1.42
N SER A 31 1.44 10.65 0.18
CA SER A 31 0.09 10.26 -0.23
C SER A 31 -0.44 9.05 0.53
N ALA A 32 0.42 8.05 0.78
CA ALA A 32 0.05 6.88 1.59
C ALA A 32 -0.25 7.27 3.03
N PHE A 33 0.61 8.06 3.67
CA PHE A 33 0.40 8.50 5.05
C PHE A 33 -0.81 9.43 5.21
N ASP A 34 -1.10 10.31 4.25
CA ASP A 34 -2.32 11.11 4.26
C ASP A 34 -3.58 10.24 4.15
N SER A 35 -3.52 9.16 3.38
CA SER A 35 -4.58 8.14 3.31
C SER A 35 -4.79 7.45 4.66
N LEU A 36 -3.71 6.96 5.27
CA LEU A 36 -3.75 6.27 6.56
C LEU A 36 -4.21 7.20 7.69
N ASP A 37 -3.74 8.44 7.69
CA ASP A 37 -4.13 9.44 8.68
C ASP A 37 -5.61 9.81 8.57
N ARG A 38 -6.15 9.95 7.34
CA ARG A 38 -7.60 10.11 7.14
C ARG A 38 -8.37 8.91 7.69
N PHE A 39 -7.90 7.70 7.42
CA PHE A 39 -8.54 6.47 7.89
C PHE A 39 -8.54 6.39 9.43
N THR A 40 -7.40 6.67 10.06
CA THR A 40 -7.24 6.58 11.51
C THR A 40 -7.93 7.72 12.27
N LYS A 41 -7.92 8.95 11.74
CA LYS A 41 -8.65 10.10 12.33
C LYS A 41 -10.16 10.00 12.15
N SER A 42 -10.61 9.38 11.07
CA SER A 42 -12.03 9.36 10.67
C SER A 42 -12.74 8.05 11.02
N TYR A 43 -12.43 7.46 12.18
CA TYR A 43 -13.32 6.48 12.83
C TYR A 43 -14.69 7.07 13.24
N THR A 44 -15.09 8.20 12.66
CA THR A 44 -16.46 8.69 12.62
C THR A 44 -17.21 7.90 11.53
N SER A 45 -18.44 7.49 11.83
CA SER A 45 -19.27 6.55 11.06
C SER A 45 -19.38 6.81 9.54
N GLY A 46 -19.16 8.05 9.08
CA GLY A 46 -19.27 8.42 7.66
C GLY A 46 -18.09 7.99 6.77
N ALA A 47 -16.84 8.14 7.21
CA ALA A 47 -15.68 7.81 6.39
C ALA A 47 -15.43 6.30 6.34
N LEU A 48 -15.57 5.63 7.49
CA LEU A 48 -15.62 4.17 7.56
C LEU A 48 -16.76 3.61 6.69
N GLY A 49 -17.92 4.27 6.67
CA GLY A 49 -19.04 3.90 5.80
C GLY A 49 -18.70 3.98 4.30
N HIS A 50 -17.94 4.99 3.86
CA HIS A 50 -17.49 5.11 2.47
C HIS A 50 -16.47 4.03 2.09
N GLU A 51 -15.50 3.77 2.96
CA GLU A 51 -14.50 2.72 2.73
C GLU A 51 -15.13 1.33 2.77
N LEU A 52 -16.02 1.05 3.74
CA LEU A 52 -16.80 -0.18 3.79
C LEU A 52 -17.73 -0.31 2.59
N PHE A 53 -18.28 0.79 2.07
CA PHE A 53 -19.06 0.79 0.84
C PHE A 53 -18.19 0.41 -0.36
N MET A 54 -17.04 1.04 -0.55
CA MET A 54 -16.08 0.70 -1.61
C MET A 54 -15.57 -0.74 -1.51
N ALA A 55 -15.34 -1.20 -0.28
CA ALA A 55 -14.98 -2.58 0.00
C ALA A 55 -16.14 -3.50 -0.39
N ARG A 56 -17.37 -3.24 0.09
CA ARG A 56 -18.59 -3.99 -0.27
C ARG A 56 -18.81 -4.13 -1.78
N THR A 57 -18.61 -3.08 -2.57
CA THR A 57 -18.77 -3.14 -4.04
C THR A 57 -17.77 -4.09 -4.71
N ASN A 58 -16.64 -4.41 -4.06
CA ASN A 58 -15.60 -5.31 -4.56
C ASN A 58 -15.51 -6.65 -3.79
N ILE A 59 -16.09 -6.72 -2.58
CA ILE A 59 -16.09 -7.87 -1.65
C ILE A 59 -17.20 -8.88 -2.00
N SER A 60 -18.34 -8.41 -2.52
CA SER A 60 -19.63 -9.12 -2.42
C SER A 60 -19.73 -10.50 -3.08
N ASN A 61 -18.77 -10.94 -3.88
CA ASN A 61 -18.82 -12.26 -4.51
C ASN A 61 -18.04 -13.35 -3.74
N ASN A 62 -17.23 -12.98 -2.73
CA ASN A 62 -16.26 -13.90 -2.12
C ASN A 62 -16.47 -14.15 -0.61
N PHE A 63 -17.50 -13.60 0.03
CA PHE A 63 -17.69 -13.73 1.48
C PHE A 63 -19.11 -14.17 1.82
N ASP A 64 -19.23 -15.13 2.73
CA ASP A 64 -20.50 -15.55 3.31
C ASP A 64 -20.99 -14.56 4.39
N PHE A 65 -22.21 -14.78 4.87
CA PHE A 65 -22.87 -13.92 5.84
C PHE A 65 -22.09 -13.87 7.17
N GLU A 66 -21.58 -15.01 7.65
CA GLU A 66 -20.82 -15.11 8.89
C GLU A 66 -19.53 -14.28 8.82
N THR A 67 -18.83 -14.32 7.68
CA THR A 67 -17.63 -13.52 7.46
C THR A 67 -17.95 -12.03 7.38
N MET A 68 -19.09 -11.64 6.78
CA MET A 68 -19.52 -10.24 6.77
C MET A 68 -19.86 -9.72 8.18
N GLU A 69 -20.47 -10.53 9.03
CA GLU A 69 -20.75 -10.18 10.43
C GLU A 69 -19.46 -10.03 11.24
N LEU A 70 -18.50 -10.94 11.07
CA LEU A 70 -17.17 -10.85 11.68
C LEU A 70 -16.41 -9.58 11.25
N ILE A 71 -16.45 -9.24 9.96
CA ILE A 71 -15.86 -8.00 9.45
C ILE A 71 -16.52 -6.79 10.14
N TYR A 72 -17.85 -6.77 10.22
CA TYR A 72 -18.58 -5.67 10.84
C TYR A 72 -18.20 -5.49 12.32
N ARG A 73 -18.13 -6.59 13.08
CA ARG A 73 -17.71 -6.57 14.50
C ARG A 73 -16.27 -6.09 14.66
N ALA A 74 -15.36 -6.56 13.81
CA ALA A 74 -13.95 -6.14 13.81
C ALA A 74 -13.75 -4.64 13.49
N PHE A 75 -14.74 -3.97 12.91
CA PHE A 75 -14.75 -2.53 12.68
C PHE A 75 -15.54 -1.72 13.72
N THR A 76 -16.23 -2.36 14.67
CA THR A 76 -17.13 -1.69 15.61
C THR A 76 -16.43 -1.45 16.95
N PRO A 77 -16.10 -0.19 17.31
CA PRO A 77 -15.43 0.09 18.58
C PRO A 77 -16.27 -0.36 19.78
N GLY A 78 -15.65 -1.07 20.72
CA GLY A 78 -16.33 -1.61 21.92
C GLY A 78 -16.77 -3.07 21.79
N ASP A 79 -16.68 -3.66 20.59
CA ASP A 79 -16.81 -5.11 20.39
C ASP A 79 -15.54 -5.84 20.84
N ASP A 80 -15.67 -7.05 21.35
CA ASP A 80 -14.57 -7.95 21.72
C ASP A 80 -13.66 -8.24 20.51
N ILE A 81 -14.26 -8.51 19.35
CA ILE A 81 -13.53 -8.80 18.11
C ILE A 81 -12.76 -7.57 17.63
N TYR A 82 -13.27 -6.36 17.84
CA TYR A 82 -12.55 -5.12 17.50
C TYR A 82 -11.23 -4.99 18.26
N SER A 83 -11.20 -5.43 19.53
CA SER A 83 -10.00 -5.34 20.37
C SER A 83 -8.99 -6.45 20.08
N GLU A 84 -9.45 -7.63 19.66
CA GLU A 84 -8.61 -8.78 19.32
C GLU A 84 -8.09 -8.70 17.88
N CYS A 85 -8.78 -7.96 17.01
CA CYS A 85 -8.42 -7.86 15.60
C CYS A 85 -7.19 -6.96 15.38
N VAL A 86 -6.13 -7.54 14.83
CA VAL A 86 -4.93 -6.80 14.44
C VAL A 86 -5.22 -6.00 13.16
N LYS A 87 -4.93 -4.70 13.20
CA LYS A 87 -5.08 -3.80 12.05
C LYS A 87 -3.74 -3.64 11.36
N THR A 88 -3.62 -4.26 10.18
CA THR A 88 -2.43 -4.18 9.35
C THR A 88 -2.75 -3.38 8.09
N HIS A 89 -1.86 -2.48 7.71
CA HIS A 89 -1.96 -1.71 6.47
C HIS A 89 -0.80 -2.10 5.56
N PRO A 90 -1.03 -3.01 4.61
CA PRO A 90 -0.06 -3.22 3.53
C PRO A 90 -0.06 -1.99 2.62
N ILE A 91 1.13 -1.47 2.31
CA ILE A 91 1.30 -0.25 1.53
C ILE A 91 2.22 -0.58 0.35
N LEU A 92 1.65 -0.59 -0.85
CA LEU A 92 2.40 -0.74 -2.09
C LEU A 92 2.79 0.63 -2.64
N LEU A 93 4.09 0.91 -2.71
CA LEU A 93 4.63 2.12 -3.30
C LEU A 93 5.39 1.78 -4.56
N ILE A 94 4.92 2.33 -5.68
CA ILE A 94 5.60 2.25 -6.98
C ILE A 94 6.10 3.64 -7.33
N PHE A 95 7.40 3.76 -7.59
CA PHE A 95 8.05 5.05 -7.81
C PHE A 95 9.22 4.99 -8.77
N GLU A 96 9.54 6.13 -9.40
CA GLU A 96 10.74 6.26 -10.22
C GLU A 96 11.96 6.51 -9.32
N ASP A 97 13.06 5.86 -9.63
CA ASP A 97 14.35 6.11 -9.00
C ASP A 97 15.46 6.07 -10.06
N ASP A 98 16.14 7.21 -10.24
CA ASP A 98 17.18 7.38 -11.26
C ASP A 98 18.33 6.39 -11.11
N GLU A 99 18.58 5.86 -9.90
CA GLU A 99 19.61 4.86 -9.69
C GLU A 99 19.27 3.53 -10.37
N ILE A 100 17.98 3.17 -10.49
CA ILE A 100 17.58 1.96 -11.22
C ILE A 100 17.98 2.08 -12.69
N LYS A 101 17.76 3.25 -13.28
CA LYS A 101 18.18 3.52 -14.66
C LYS A 101 19.70 3.44 -14.81
N LYS A 102 20.45 3.98 -13.85
CA LYS A 102 21.92 3.87 -13.84
C LYS A 102 22.40 2.43 -13.70
N ILE A 103 21.68 1.59 -12.97
CA ILE A 103 21.99 0.16 -12.84
C ILE A 103 21.76 -0.53 -14.19
N GLU A 104 20.62 -0.29 -14.83
CA GLU A 104 20.30 -0.83 -16.17
C GLU A 104 21.32 -0.40 -17.22
N ASP A 105 21.77 0.86 -17.20
CA ASP A 105 22.75 1.39 -18.15
C ASP A 105 24.18 0.83 -17.94
N LYS A 106 24.53 0.47 -16.69
CA LYS A 106 25.89 0.01 -16.33
C LYS A 106 26.06 -1.49 -16.41
N ALA A 107 25.01 -2.25 -16.10
CA ALA A 107 25.09 -3.70 -16.03
C ALA A 107 25.28 -4.29 -17.43
N ILE A 108 26.32 -5.10 -17.60
CA ILE A 108 26.60 -5.80 -18.86
C ILE A 108 25.71 -7.04 -18.98
N ASN A 109 25.31 -7.62 -17.85
CA ASN A 109 24.46 -8.80 -17.79
C ASN A 109 23.57 -8.80 -16.53
N LYS A 110 22.64 -9.76 -16.48
CA LYS A 110 21.69 -9.93 -15.38
C LYS A 110 22.36 -10.07 -14.01
N SER A 111 23.43 -10.85 -13.90
CA SER A 111 24.11 -11.08 -12.62
C SER A 111 24.71 -9.79 -12.06
N GLU A 112 25.29 -8.97 -12.93
CA GLU A 112 25.86 -7.67 -12.55
C GLU A 112 24.75 -6.67 -12.17
N ALA A 113 23.61 -6.68 -12.89
CA ALA A 113 22.46 -5.88 -12.54
C ALA A 113 21.92 -6.23 -11.14
N GLU A 114 21.81 -7.53 -10.82
CA GLU A 114 21.39 -8.02 -9.50
C GLU A 114 22.37 -7.60 -8.40
N GLU A 115 23.68 -7.66 -8.65
CA GLU A 115 24.70 -7.22 -7.70
C GLU A 115 24.61 -5.71 -7.44
N LEU A 116 24.56 -4.89 -8.49
CA LEU A 116 24.43 -3.43 -8.38
C LEU A 116 23.11 -3.03 -7.71
N PHE A 117 22.02 -3.74 -7.99
CA PHE A 117 20.74 -3.54 -7.32
C PHE A 117 20.80 -3.87 -5.84
N ASN A 118 21.46 -4.99 -5.45
CA ASN A 118 21.62 -5.34 -4.05
C ASN A 118 22.43 -4.29 -3.28
N ILE A 119 23.50 -3.76 -3.88
CA ILE A 119 24.31 -2.67 -3.29
C ILE A 119 23.45 -1.42 -3.08
N TRP A 120 22.69 -1.03 -4.10
CA TRP A 120 21.76 0.10 -4.00
C TRP A 120 20.71 -0.14 -2.91
N LEU A 121 20.14 -1.35 -2.84
CA LEU A 121 19.09 -1.69 -1.88
C LEU A 121 19.60 -1.58 -0.44
N GLU A 122 20.79 -2.09 -0.13
CA GLU A 122 21.40 -1.96 1.20
C GLU A 122 21.60 -0.51 1.62
N GLN A 123 22.01 0.36 0.68
CA GLN A 123 22.16 1.80 0.94
C GLN A 123 20.79 2.49 1.11
N LYS A 124 19.81 2.12 0.29
CA LYS A 124 18.49 2.75 0.26
C LYS A 124 17.63 2.38 1.47
N LYS A 125 17.77 1.15 2.01
CA LYS A 125 17.02 0.67 3.18
C LYS A 125 17.06 1.64 4.35
N ASN A 126 18.24 2.18 4.68
CA ASN A 126 18.39 3.11 5.80
C ASN A 126 17.68 4.44 5.55
N HIS A 127 17.75 4.97 4.32
CA HIS A 127 17.04 6.19 3.94
C HIS A 127 15.52 5.99 3.96
N ILE A 128 15.03 4.89 3.37
CA ILE A 128 13.60 4.51 3.39
C ILE A 128 13.10 4.43 4.83
N LYS A 129 13.86 3.75 5.70
CA LYS A 129 13.48 3.62 7.11
C LYS A 129 13.42 4.98 7.81
N ALA A 130 14.43 5.83 7.61
CA ALA A 130 14.46 7.17 8.19
C ALA A 130 13.26 8.02 7.72
N ASP A 131 12.91 7.94 6.43
CA ASP A 131 11.76 8.65 5.87
C ASP A 131 10.44 8.15 6.49
N ILE A 132 10.26 6.83 6.62
CA ILE A 132 9.09 6.23 7.29
C ILE A 132 9.01 6.70 8.74
N ASP A 133 10.11 6.63 9.49
CA ASP A 133 10.17 7.03 10.90
C ASP A 133 9.82 8.52 11.05
N ALA A 134 10.30 9.38 10.15
CA ALA A 134 9.96 10.80 10.12
C ALA A 134 8.46 11.05 9.85
N LYS A 135 7.83 10.27 8.97
CA LYS A 135 6.37 10.35 8.74
C LYS A 135 5.59 9.86 9.96
N LEU A 136 6.01 8.81 10.64
CA LEU A 136 5.35 8.34 11.87
C LEU A 136 5.34 9.39 12.99
N ILE A 137 6.34 10.27 13.05
CA ILE A 137 6.33 11.43 13.96
C ILE A 137 5.27 12.45 13.56
N LYS A 138 5.13 12.74 12.26
CA LYS A 138 4.14 13.67 11.71
C LYS A 138 2.70 13.15 11.84
N TYR A 139 2.49 11.84 11.77
CA TYR A 139 1.19 11.17 11.77
C TYR A 139 1.07 10.20 12.96
N PRO A 140 0.98 10.71 14.21
CA PRO A 140 1.02 9.86 15.41
C PRO A 140 -0.16 8.89 15.52
N ASN A 141 -1.28 9.18 14.87
CA ASN A 141 -2.48 8.33 14.87
C ASN A 141 -2.31 7.07 14.00
N VAL A 142 -1.31 7.03 13.13
CA VAL A 142 -0.98 5.86 12.29
C VAL A 142 -0.09 4.86 13.04
N LYS A 143 0.63 5.33 14.07
CA LYS A 143 1.59 4.54 14.86
C LYS A 143 1.03 3.27 15.55
N PRO A 144 -0.24 3.21 15.98
CA PRO A 144 -0.82 2.00 16.59
C PRO A 144 -1.06 0.84 15.62
N CYS A 145 -0.89 1.04 14.30
CA CYS A 145 -1.13 0.01 13.29
C CYS A 145 0.16 -0.67 12.84
N PHE A 146 0.07 -1.94 12.39
CA PHE A 146 1.17 -2.57 11.67
C PHE A 146 1.20 -2.04 10.24
N LEU A 147 2.35 -1.56 9.77
CA LEU A 147 2.54 -1.08 8.40
C LEU A 147 3.51 -2.03 7.68
N ASP A 148 3.03 -2.65 6.59
CA ASP A 148 3.85 -3.54 5.76
C ASP A 148 4.10 -2.86 4.40
N PHE A 149 5.32 -2.34 4.20
CA PHE A 149 5.66 -1.62 2.95
C PHE A 149 6.21 -2.57 1.88
N PHE A 150 5.58 -2.54 0.70
CA PHE A 150 6.05 -3.17 -0.52
C PHE A 150 6.54 -2.07 -1.46
N LEU A 151 7.83 -2.06 -1.78
CA LEU A 151 8.46 -1.01 -2.56
C LEU A 151 8.88 -1.55 -3.91
N ILE A 152 8.39 -0.95 -4.99
CA ILE A 152 8.75 -1.29 -6.36
C ILE A 152 9.37 -0.05 -7.01
N PRO A 153 10.70 0.09 -6.94
CA PRO A 153 11.40 1.12 -7.69
C PRO A 153 11.43 0.74 -9.18
N MET A 154 11.31 1.72 -10.06
CA MET A 154 11.37 1.50 -11.51
C MET A 154 11.98 2.71 -12.22
N THR A 155 12.24 2.56 -13.52
CA THR A 155 12.82 3.62 -14.35
C THR A 155 11.78 4.61 -14.87
N ASP A 156 10.60 4.11 -15.27
CA ASP A 156 9.52 4.94 -15.80
C ASP A 156 8.16 4.43 -15.32
N VAL A 157 7.55 5.21 -14.42
CA VAL A 157 6.22 4.93 -13.87
C VAL A 157 5.12 5.26 -14.88
N GLY A 158 5.37 6.21 -15.79
CA GLY A 158 4.43 6.57 -16.86
C GLY A 158 4.19 5.39 -17.80
N GLU A 159 5.25 4.76 -18.29
CA GLU A 159 5.18 3.56 -19.12
C GLU A 159 4.52 2.39 -18.38
N PHE A 160 4.85 2.20 -17.11
CA PHE A 160 4.18 1.19 -16.29
C PHE A 160 2.67 1.43 -16.19
N LYS A 161 2.23 2.67 -15.95
CA LYS A 161 0.79 3.02 -15.89
C LYS A 161 0.08 2.73 -17.20
N LYS A 162 0.69 3.08 -18.34
CA LYS A 162 0.14 2.83 -19.68
C LYS A 162 0.02 1.33 -19.94
N SER A 163 1.08 0.58 -19.64
CA SER A 163 1.11 -0.88 -19.77
C SER A 163 0.07 -1.56 -18.89
N LEU A 164 -0.06 -1.13 -17.63
CA LEU A 164 -1.06 -1.64 -16.70
C LEU A 164 -2.48 -1.35 -17.18
N TYR A 165 -2.75 -0.12 -17.65
CA TYR A 165 -4.05 0.26 -18.20
C TYR A 165 -4.42 -0.62 -19.39
N ARG A 166 -3.48 -0.86 -20.31
CA ARG A 166 -3.68 -1.76 -21.45
C ARG A 166 -3.97 -3.20 -21.02
N ALA A 167 -3.25 -3.71 -20.03
CA ALA A 167 -3.46 -5.06 -19.52
C ALA A 167 -4.84 -5.25 -18.88
N ILE A 168 -5.35 -4.23 -18.18
CA ILE A 168 -6.65 -4.27 -17.50
C ILE A 168 -7.80 -4.06 -18.48
N HIS A 169 -7.68 -3.10 -19.39
CA HIS A 169 -8.79 -2.64 -20.23
C HIS A 169 -8.75 -3.16 -21.66
N GLY A 170 -7.65 -3.80 -22.08
CA GLY A 170 -7.45 -4.29 -23.44
C GLY A 170 -7.25 -3.20 -24.50
N ILE A 171 -7.11 -1.94 -24.09
CA ILE A 171 -6.96 -0.78 -24.98
C ILE A 171 -5.79 0.11 -24.54
N ASP A 172 -5.15 0.80 -25.49
CA ASP A 172 -4.05 1.72 -25.18
C ASP A 172 -4.54 2.95 -24.40
N TYR A 173 -3.72 3.40 -23.46
CA TYR A 173 -3.98 4.62 -22.70
C TYR A 173 -3.87 5.85 -23.60
N LYS A 174 -4.90 6.69 -23.63
CA LYS A 174 -4.90 7.95 -24.36
C LYS A 174 -4.48 9.09 -23.43
N ASP A 175 -3.31 9.66 -23.69
CA ASP A 175 -2.90 10.91 -23.05
C ASP A 175 -3.84 12.03 -23.54
N ASN A 176 -4.72 12.52 -22.66
CA ASN A 176 -5.46 13.75 -22.94
C ASN A 176 -4.44 14.90 -22.94
N LYS A 177 -4.12 15.41 -24.13
CA LYS A 177 -3.37 16.65 -24.30
C LYS A 177 -4.21 17.86 -23.90
#